data_AF-A0A4Q6BJC8-F1
#
_entry.id   AF-A0A4Q6BJC8-F1
#
_cell.length_a   1.000
_cell.length_b   1.000
_cell.length_c   1.000
_cell.angle_alpha   90.00
_cell.angle_beta   90.00
_cell.angle_gamma   90.00
#
_symmetry.space_group_name_H-M   'P 1'
#
loop_
_entity.id
_entity.type
_entity.pdbx_description
1 polymer ?
#
loop_
_entity_poly.entity_id
_entity_poly.type
_entity_poly.pdbx_seq_one_letter_code
_entity_poly.pdbx_strand_id
1 'polypeptide(L)'
;MQLSLSELLVAVLIPVLPLLTLATAQYVEQVDALSKLESLKTHCEKAWANSLTTNGAGNISDARAIQDEIYEMRKRSPFVFDFIFKRIRSSNEYLMNVGVADFVKQAREKGLA
;
A
#
# COMPACT_ATOMS: atom_id res chain seq x y z
N MET A 1 -0.63 -30.58 35.16
CA MET A 1 -1.70 -29.56 35.29
C MET A 1 -2.62 -29.73 34.09
N GLN A 2 -3.75 -30.42 34.24
CA GLN A 2 -4.74 -30.57 33.17
C GLN A 2 -5.78 -29.48 33.36
N LEU A 3 -5.81 -28.48 32.47
CA LEU A 3 -6.90 -27.51 32.47
C LEU A 3 -8.16 -28.18 31.94
N SER A 4 -9.26 -28.03 32.66
CA SER A 4 -10.57 -28.34 32.10
C SER A 4 -10.91 -27.40 30.94
N LEU A 5 -11.76 -27.85 30.01
CA LEU A 5 -12.18 -27.04 28.85
C LEU A 5 -12.77 -25.68 29.29
N SER A 6 -13.50 -25.67 30.41
CA SER A 6 -14.06 -24.47 31.04
C SER A 6 -12.99 -23.51 31.56
N GLU A 7 -11.93 -24.02 32.18
CA GLU A 7 -10.83 -23.17 32.68
C GLU A 7 -10.00 -22.61 31.53
N LEU A 8 -9.82 -23.37 30.44
CA LEU A 8 -9.17 -22.87 29.22
C LEU A 8 -9.96 -21.69 28.62
N LEU A 9 -11.29 -21.81 28.52
CA LEU A 9 -12.15 -20.77 27.97
C LEU A 9 -12.10 -19.48 28.81
N VAL A 10 -12.21 -19.60 30.14
CA VAL A 10 -12.25 -18.43 31.02
C VAL A 10 -10.87 -17.80 31.20
N ALA A 11 -9.82 -18.61 31.38
CA ALA A 11 -8.48 -18.10 31.68
C ALA A 11 -7.71 -17.64 30.44
N VAL A 12 -8.02 -18.16 29.25
CA VAL A 12 -7.29 -17.86 28.01
C VAL A 12 -8.16 -17.14 26.99
N LEU A 13 -9.37 -17.63 26.70
CA LEU A 13 -10.18 -17.05 25.64
C LEU A 13 -10.67 -15.64 26.01
N ILE A 14 -11.21 -15.45 27.21
CA ILE A 14 -11.75 -14.15 27.65
C ILE A 14 -10.69 -13.03 27.61
N PRO A 15 -9.46 -13.21 28.13
CA PRO A 15 -8.42 -12.20 28.02
C PRO A 15 -7.88 -11.95 26.60
N VAL A 16 -8.00 -12.95 25.70
CA VAL A 16 -7.49 -12.86 24.31
C VAL A 16 -8.52 -12.25 23.35
N LEU A 17 -9.82 -12.27 23.68
CA LEU A 17 -10.88 -11.70 22.84
C LEU A 17 -10.61 -10.26 22.38
N PRO A 18 -10.17 -9.31 23.23
CA PRO A 18 -9.86 -7.94 22.80
C PRO A 18 -8.77 -7.90 21.72
N LEU A 19 -7.74 -8.77 21.83
CA LEU A 19 -6.68 -8.86 20.84
C LEU A 19 -7.22 -9.37 19.50
N LEU A 20 -8.12 -10.36 19.52
CA LEU A 20 -8.76 -10.87 18.30
C LEU A 20 -9.61 -9.79 17.63
N THR A 21 -10.38 -9.01 18.41
CA THR A 21 -11.19 -7.92 17.86
C THR A 21 -10.34 -6.79 17.27
N LEU A 22 -9.21 -6.47 17.90
CA LEU A 22 -8.27 -5.48 17.37
C LEU A 22 -7.61 -6.00 16.08
N ALA A 23 -7.19 -7.27 16.07
CA ALA A 23 -6.55 -7.88 14.92
C ALA A 23 -7.49 -7.93 13.70
N THR A 24 -8.76 -8.26 13.89
CA THR A 24 -9.75 -8.25 12.80
C THR A 24 -10.03 -6.85 12.28
N ALA A 25 -10.18 -5.86 13.17
CA ALA A 25 -10.36 -4.46 12.78
C ALA A 25 -9.16 -3.96 11.96
N GLN A 26 -7.94 -4.21 12.44
CA GLN A 26 -6.71 -3.79 11.76
C GLN A 26 -6.52 -4.52 10.42
N TYR A 27 -6.93 -5.79 10.33
CA TYR A 27 -6.93 -6.52 9.07
C TYR A 27 -7.84 -5.86 8.02
N VAL A 28 -9.07 -5.50 8.40
CA VAL A 28 -10.01 -4.81 7.50
C VAL A 28 -9.45 -3.47 7.05
N GLU A 29 -8.90 -2.67 7.96
CA GLU A 29 -8.26 -1.38 7.62
C GLU A 29 -7.08 -1.55 6.66
N GLN A 30 -6.29 -2.61 6.81
CA GLN A 30 -5.19 -2.92 5.90
C GLN A 30 -5.69 -3.33 4.51
N VAL A 31 -6.74 -4.14 4.42
CA VAL A 31 -7.36 -4.52 3.13
C VAL A 31 -7.91 -3.30 2.40
N ASP A 32 -8.57 -2.40 3.12
CA ASP A 32 -9.07 -1.15 2.55
C ASP A 32 -7.94 -0.22 2.08
N ALA A 33 -6.85 -0.14 2.85
CA ALA A 33 -5.68 0.63 2.46
C ALA A 33 -5.00 0.06 1.21
N LEU A 34 -4.90 -1.27 1.10
CA LEU A 34 -4.37 -1.95 -0.10
C LEU A 34 -5.21 -1.63 -1.34
N SER A 35 -6.54 -1.70 -1.22
CA SER A 35 -7.45 -1.39 -2.34
C SER A 35 -7.29 0.06 -2.82
N LYS A 36 -7.12 1.01 -1.90
CA LYS A 36 -6.87 2.42 -2.25
C LYS A 36 -5.51 2.62 -2.90
N LEU A 37 -4.47 1.93 -2.42
CA LEU A 37 -3.13 1.99 -3.00
C LEU A 37 -3.12 1.46 -4.45
N GLU A 38 -3.89 0.40 -4.73
CA GLU A 38 -4.05 -0.14 -6.08
C GLU A 38 -4.77 0.83 -7.02
N SER A 39 -5.81 1.50 -6.52
CA SER A 39 -6.49 2.56 -7.27
C SER A 39 -5.55 3.73 -7.60
N LEU A 40 -4.76 4.18 -6.63
CA LEU A 40 -3.76 5.24 -6.82
C LEU A 40 -2.70 4.83 -7.85
N LYS A 41 -2.20 3.59 -7.77
CA LYS A 41 -1.26 3.06 -8.77
C LYS A 41 -1.85 3.13 -10.18
N THR A 42 -3.10 2.73 -10.32
CA THR A 42 -3.83 2.78 -11.60
C THR A 42 -3.98 4.22 -12.10
N HIS A 43 -4.25 5.20 -11.22
CA HIS A 43 -4.31 6.62 -11.59
C HIS A 43 -2.96 7.14 -12.09
N CYS A 44 -1.86 6.80 -11.41
CA CYS A 44 -0.51 7.13 -11.84
C CYS A 44 -0.18 6.52 -13.22
N GLU A 45 -0.50 5.24 -13.44
CA GLU A 45 -0.26 4.56 -14.72
C GLU A 45 -1.05 5.19 -15.88
N LYS A 46 -2.31 5.59 -15.63
CA LYS A 46 -3.12 6.32 -16.62
C LYS A 46 -2.54 7.69 -16.93
N ALA A 47 -2.14 8.45 -15.91
CA ALA A 47 -1.52 9.76 -16.09
C ALA A 47 -0.20 9.67 -16.86
N TRP A 48 0.59 8.63 -16.60
CA TRP A 48 1.81 8.31 -17.34
C TRP A 48 1.53 7.95 -18.80
N ALA A 49 0.57 7.05 -19.07
CA ALA A 49 0.19 6.70 -20.43
C ALA A 49 -0.28 7.93 -21.22
N ASN A 50 -1.08 8.80 -20.58
CA ASN A 50 -1.51 10.06 -21.19
C ASN A 50 -0.32 10.96 -21.51
N SER A 51 0.62 11.15 -20.58
CA SER A 51 1.80 11.99 -20.83
C SER A 51 2.70 11.46 -21.95
N LEU A 52 2.81 10.14 -22.14
CA LEU A 52 3.52 9.55 -23.27
C LEU A 52 2.84 9.82 -24.62
N THR A 53 1.49 9.96 -24.65
CA THR A 53 0.75 10.30 -25.88
C THR A 53 0.83 11.78 -26.24
N THR A 54 0.99 12.66 -25.23
CA THR A 54 1.05 14.11 -25.40
C THR A 54 2.49 14.64 -25.52
N ASN A 55 3.46 13.79 -25.88
CA ASN A 55 4.88 14.12 -25.96
C ASN A 55 5.43 14.79 -24.67
N GLY A 56 5.04 14.28 -23.50
CA GLY A 56 5.52 14.77 -22.22
C GLY A 56 4.78 16.01 -21.69
N ALA A 57 3.79 16.54 -22.42
CA ALA A 57 2.88 17.55 -21.90
C ALA A 57 1.91 16.89 -20.89
N GLY A 58 2.38 16.70 -19.67
CA GLY A 58 1.57 16.21 -18.56
C GLY A 58 0.50 17.23 -18.14
N ASN A 59 -0.62 16.73 -17.63
CA ASN A 59 -1.68 17.57 -17.11
C ASN A 59 -1.41 17.93 -15.64
N ILE A 60 -1.32 19.23 -15.34
CA ILE A 60 -1.08 19.74 -13.99
C ILE A 60 -2.22 19.35 -13.03
N SER A 61 -3.47 19.25 -13.51
CA SER A 61 -4.58 18.82 -12.64
C SER A 61 -4.41 17.38 -12.17
N ASP A 62 -3.94 16.50 -13.06
CA ASP A 62 -3.74 15.08 -12.75
C ASP A 62 -2.59 14.90 -11.76
N ALA A 63 -1.52 15.68 -11.93
CA ALA A 63 -0.41 15.72 -10.97
C ALA A 63 -0.87 16.17 -9.57
N ARG A 64 -1.74 17.18 -9.48
CA ARG A 64 -2.31 17.64 -8.19
C ARG A 64 -3.22 16.58 -7.58
N ALA A 65 -4.10 15.96 -8.37
CA ALA A 65 -4.99 14.90 -7.87
C ALA A 65 -4.20 13.72 -7.29
N ILE A 66 -3.14 13.28 -7.98
CA ILE A 66 -2.24 12.23 -7.47
C ILE A 66 -1.56 12.66 -6.16
N GLN A 67 -1.11 13.91 -6.07
CA GLN A 67 -0.49 14.43 -4.84
C GLN A 67 -1.48 14.45 -3.66
N ASP A 68 -2.72 14.86 -3.90
CA ASP A 68 -3.78 14.89 -2.88
C ASP A 68 -4.12 13.46 -2.41
N GLU A 69 -4.23 12.50 -3.33
CA GLU A 69 -4.44 11.09 -2.98
C GLU A 69 -3.28 10.50 -2.18
N ILE A 70 -2.02 10.80 -2.54
CA ILE A 70 -0.84 10.41 -1.78
C ILE A 70 -0.88 11.02 -0.36
N TYR A 71 -1.28 12.28 -0.25
CA TYR A 71 -1.37 12.96 1.04
C TYR A 71 -2.44 12.33 1.95
N GLU A 72 -3.64 12.07 1.42
CA GLU A 72 -4.69 11.38 2.17
C GLU A 72 -4.29 9.95 2.55
N MET A 73 -3.57 9.24 1.69
CA MET A 73 -3.00 7.92 2.01
C MET A 73 -1.98 7.98 3.15
N ARG A 74 -1.07 8.95 3.14
CA ARG A 74 -0.11 9.11 4.24
C ARG A 74 -0.80 9.40 5.58
N LYS A 75 -1.86 10.20 5.57
CA LYS A 75 -2.65 10.50 6.77
C LYS A 75 -3.41 9.31 7.32
N ARG A 76 -3.92 8.45 6.44
CA ARG A 76 -4.80 7.32 6.79
C ARG A 76 -4.10 5.97 6.77
N SER A 77 -2.79 5.94 6.55
CA SER A 77 -2.04 4.69 6.47
C SER A 77 -2.12 3.96 7.81
N PRO A 78 -2.58 2.70 7.85
CA PRO A 78 -2.57 1.91 9.07
C PRO A 78 -1.13 1.71 9.54
N PHE A 79 -0.96 1.58 10.86
CA PHE A 79 0.36 1.38 11.45
C PHE A 79 0.96 0.07 10.97
N VAL A 80 2.17 0.16 10.39
CA VAL A 80 2.97 -1.01 10.01
C VAL A 80 4.08 -1.16 11.05
N PHE A 81 4.17 -2.33 11.65
CA PHE A 81 5.23 -2.60 12.62
C PHE A 81 6.62 -2.52 11.98
N ASP A 82 7.57 -1.87 12.65
CA ASP A 82 8.94 -1.64 12.15
C ASP A 82 9.65 -2.92 11.70
N PHE A 83 9.46 -4.03 12.42
CA PHE A 83 10.11 -5.30 12.07
C PHE A 83 9.55 -5.89 10.77
N ILE A 84 8.24 -5.74 10.52
CA ILE A 84 7.60 -6.16 9.27
C ILE A 84 8.16 -5.31 8.14
N PHE A 85 8.17 -3.99 8.31
CA PHE A 85 8.72 -3.06 7.33
C PHE A 85 10.17 -3.39 6.98
N LYS A 86 11.04 -3.57 7.98
CA LYS A 86 12.45 -3.93 7.79
C LYS A 86 12.62 -5.24 7.01
N ARG A 87 11.75 -6.23 7.23
CA ARG A 87 11.79 -7.52 6.53
C ARG A 87 11.39 -7.42 5.05
N ILE A 88 10.39 -6.61 4.72
CA ILE A 88 9.84 -6.51 3.35
C ILE A 88 10.50 -5.40 2.52
N ARG A 89 11.19 -4.46 3.17
CA ARG A 89 11.75 -3.26 2.53
C ARG A 89 12.62 -3.57 1.33
N SER A 90 13.57 -4.50 1.45
CA SER A 90 14.52 -4.83 0.39
C SER A 90 13.82 -5.35 -0.86
N SER A 91 12.81 -6.20 -0.69
CA SER A 91 11.98 -6.71 -1.79
C SER A 91 11.19 -5.58 -2.47
N ASN A 92 10.62 -4.67 -1.69
CA ASN A 92 9.85 -3.54 -2.23
C ASN A 92 10.76 -2.55 -2.98
N GLU A 93 11.96 -2.27 -2.47
CA GLU A 93 12.94 -1.44 -3.15
C GLU A 93 13.40 -2.06 -4.47
N TYR A 94 13.61 -3.38 -4.50
CA TYR A 94 13.90 -4.09 -5.74
C TYR A 94 12.78 -3.92 -6.79
N LEU A 95 11.53 -4.17 -6.40
CA LEU A 95 10.37 -4.00 -7.30
C LEU A 95 10.23 -2.55 -7.79
N MET A 96 10.46 -1.57 -6.91
CA MET A 96 10.46 -0.15 -7.27
C MET A 96 11.52 0.16 -8.32
N ASN A 97 12.75 -0.32 -8.14
CA ASN A 97 13.83 -0.08 -9.09
C ASN A 97 13.54 -0.70 -10.46
N VAL A 98 12.96 -1.91 -10.48
CA VAL A 98 12.52 -2.56 -11.73
C VAL A 98 11.43 -1.72 -12.43
N GLY A 99 10.42 -1.25 -11.69
CA GLY A 99 9.37 -0.40 -12.26
C GLY A 99 9.89 0.94 -12.80
N VAL A 100 10.83 1.58 -12.10
CA VAL A 100 11.48 2.80 -12.57
C VAL A 100 12.25 2.55 -13.87
N ALA A 101 13.01 1.46 -13.95
CA ALA A 101 13.74 1.11 -15.16
C ALA A 101 12.80 0.91 -16.37
N ASP A 102 11.62 0.31 -16.14
CA ASP A 102 10.60 0.13 -17.17
C ASP A 102 10.01 1.47 -17.64
N PHE A 103 9.63 2.35 -16.72
CA PHE A 103 9.12 3.69 -17.10
C PHE A 103 10.16 4.52 -17.86
N VAL A 104 11.44 4.50 -17.44
CA VAL A 104 12.52 5.17 -18.16
C VAL A 104 12.69 4.61 -19.57
N LYS A 105 12.60 3.28 -19.73
CA LYS A 105 12.66 2.65 -21.04
C LYS A 105 11.52 3.12 -21.95
N GLN A 106 10.28 3.15 -21.45
CA GLN A 106 9.12 3.64 -22.19
C GLN A 106 9.30 5.10 -22.65
N ALA A 107 9.83 5.96 -21.77
CA ALA A 107 10.09 7.36 -22.10
C ALA A 107 11.14 7.52 -23.22
N ARG A 108 12.22 6.73 -23.18
CA ARG A 108 13.26 6.72 -24.22
C ARG A 108 12.72 6.26 -25.57
N GLU A 109 11.89 5.22 -25.60
CA GLU A 109 11.24 4.73 -26.83
C GLU A 109 10.34 5.78 -27.49
N LYS A 110 9.81 6.72 -26.69
CA LYS A 110 9.01 7.86 -27.16
C LYS A 110 9.83 9.12 -27.45
N GLY A 111 11.15 9.10 -27.25
CA GLY A 111 12.04 10.24 -27.48
C GLY A 111 11.88 11.37 -26.45
N LEU A 112 11.39 11.07 -25.24
CA LEU A 112 11.14 12.04 -24.17
C LEU A 112 12.29 12.15 -23.15
N ALA A 113 13.26 11.23 -23.19
CA ALA A 113 14.39 11.12 -22.27
C ALA A 113 15.64 10.57 -22.95
#